data_AF-A0A975CIY5-F1
#
_entry.id   AF-A0A975CIY5-F1
#
_cell.length_a   1.000
_cell.length_b   1.000
_cell.length_c   1.000
_cell.angle_alpha   90.00
_cell.angle_beta   90.00
_cell.angle_gamma   90.00
#
_symmetry.space_group_name_H-M   'P 1'
#
loop_
_entity.id
_entity.type
_entity.pdbx_description
1 polymer ?
#
loop_
_entity_poly.entity_id
_entity_poly.type
_entity_poly.pdbx_seq_one_letter_code
_entity_poly.pdbx_strand_id
1 'polypeptide(L)'
;MSAVFSLAFSALTFWLIWRLLRTVWRWVAGGTSNALDKLKYRLGDANDWAIALARPMAVHSISGGFDAGEVETFTDELKGHVRLSVLLQLGLPSHLNDDQVRRELQQHLARRWYCLDINELRATDDWRDGMAFACMRVAFSLRCALFLGWIDEATQWRLLRLNALRAQECFDSWHDYGCAAARGRRQWIAQSRTDNLGTAFTEQQVTQWLSEGVHPWRGMPWKLDLQVAGR
;
A
#
# COMPACT_ATOMS: atom_id res chain seq x y z
N MET A 1 50.31 29.95 3.47
CA MET A 1 48.85 29.87 3.71
C MET A 1 48.06 29.23 2.56
N SER A 2 48.58 29.15 1.33
CA SER A 2 47.88 28.61 0.15
C SER A 2 47.72 27.08 0.09
N ALA A 3 48.65 26.31 0.66
CA ALA A 3 48.60 24.84 0.62
C ALA A 3 47.53 24.21 1.54
N VAL A 4 47.24 24.85 2.68
CA VAL A 4 46.26 24.34 3.66
C VAL A 4 44.82 24.46 3.14
N PHE A 5 44.51 25.54 2.40
CA PHE A 5 43.20 25.72 1.77
C PHE A 5 42.93 24.72 0.63
N SER A 6 43.95 24.34 -0.15
CA SER A 6 43.78 23.34 -1.23
C SER A 6 43.52 21.93 -0.69
N LEU A 7 44.14 21.56 0.43
CA LEU A 7 43.91 20.25 1.08
C LEU A 7 42.51 20.18 1.71
N ALA A 8 42.06 21.26 2.36
CA ALA A 8 40.71 21.32 2.95
C ALA A 8 39.61 21.25 1.89
N PHE A 9 39.79 21.92 0.75
CA PHE A 9 38.84 21.88 -0.36
C PHE A 9 38.76 20.49 -1.00
N SER A 10 39.90 19.82 -1.18
CA SER A 10 39.98 18.46 -1.74
C SER A 10 39.36 17.41 -0.80
N ALA A 11 39.52 17.58 0.51
CA ALA A 11 38.88 16.70 1.50
C ALA A 11 37.35 16.88 1.52
N LEU A 12 36.85 18.11 1.37
CA LEU A 12 35.42 18.40 1.35
C LEU A 12 34.74 17.86 0.09
N THR A 13 35.36 18.01 -1.08
CA THR A 13 34.83 17.47 -2.34
C THR A 13 34.84 15.94 -2.33
N PHE A 14 35.92 15.32 -1.84
CA PHE A 14 35.97 13.86 -1.67
C PHE A 14 34.88 13.38 -0.69
N TRP A 15 34.66 14.06 0.42
CA TRP A 15 33.61 13.71 1.38
C TRP A 15 32.20 13.83 0.80
N LEU A 16 31.93 14.88 0.01
CA LEU A 16 30.65 15.06 -0.67
C LEU A 16 30.42 13.99 -1.75
N ILE A 17 31.44 13.68 -2.56
CA ILE A 17 31.38 12.64 -3.58
C ILE A 17 31.18 11.26 -2.92
N TRP A 18 31.93 10.96 -1.86
CA TRP A 18 31.76 9.73 -1.09
C TRP A 18 30.38 9.61 -0.46
N ARG A 19 29.83 10.72 0.06
CA ARG A 19 28.48 10.75 0.64
C ARG A 19 27.40 10.51 -0.43
N LEU A 20 27.53 11.14 -1.60
CA LEU A 20 26.63 10.95 -2.73
C LEU A 20 26.70 9.53 -3.27
N LEU A 21 27.92 9.01 -3.48
CA LEU A 21 28.16 7.62 -3.87
C LEU A 21 27.57 6.65 -2.85
N ARG A 22 27.69 6.91 -1.53
CA ARG A 22 27.09 6.06 -0.49
C ARG A 22 25.57 6.11 -0.48
N THR A 23 24.94 7.25 -0.74
CA THR A 23 23.46 7.33 -0.88
C THR A 23 22.97 6.63 -2.16
N VAL A 24 23.67 6.82 -3.29
CA VAL A 24 23.36 6.12 -4.54
C VAL A 24 23.59 4.62 -4.37
N TRP A 25 24.66 4.21 -3.72
CA TRP A 25 24.96 2.80 -3.45
C TRP A 25 23.99 2.19 -2.44
N ARG A 26 23.45 2.94 -1.46
CA ARG A 26 22.33 2.47 -0.62
C ARG A 26 21.02 2.34 -1.40
N TRP A 27 20.79 3.19 -2.39
CA TRP A 27 19.62 3.14 -3.26
C TRP A 27 19.71 1.97 -4.26
N VAL A 28 20.92 1.70 -4.78
CA VAL A 28 21.22 0.60 -5.70
C VAL A 28 21.36 -0.74 -4.98
N ALA A 29 22.06 -0.80 -3.84
CA ALA A 29 22.23 -2.02 -3.03
C ALA A 29 21.04 -2.32 -2.09
N GLY A 30 20.11 -1.36 -1.93
CA GLY A 30 18.78 -1.62 -1.36
C GLY A 30 17.87 -2.40 -2.31
N GLY A 31 18.26 -2.53 -3.58
CA GLY A 31 17.63 -3.43 -4.54
C GLY A 31 18.36 -4.76 -4.59
N THR A 32 17.60 -5.85 -4.44
CA THR A 32 17.80 -7.15 -5.11
C THR A 32 18.39 -8.38 -4.42
N SER A 33 18.94 -8.39 -3.19
CA SER A 33 19.55 -9.66 -2.68
C SER A 33 19.13 -10.22 -1.32
N ASN A 34 18.23 -9.59 -0.55
CA ASN A 34 17.73 -10.15 0.73
C ASN A 34 16.20 -10.13 0.90
N ALA A 35 15.45 -9.77 -0.15
CA ALA A 35 13.99 -9.65 -0.08
C ALA A 35 13.25 -10.99 -0.26
N LEU A 36 13.90 -12.00 -0.86
CA LEU A 36 13.31 -13.32 -1.14
C LEU A 36 13.10 -14.15 0.13
N ASP A 37 14.02 -14.10 1.10
CA ASP A 37 13.95 -14.88 2.34
C ASP A 37 13.03 -14.27 3.41
N LYS A 38 12.50 -13.05 3.19
CA LYS A 38 11.75 -12.29 4.20
C LYS A 38 10.26 -12.11 3.93
N LEU A 39 9.76 -12.52 2.77
CA LEU A 39 8.33 -12.47 2.48
C LEU A 39 7.61 -13.58 3.23
N LYS A 40 7.07 -13.24 4.40
CA LYS A 40 6.32 -14.16 5.26
C LYS A 40 4.85 -14.38 4.85
N TYR A 41 4.43 -14.01 3.63
CA TYR A 41 3.07 -14.36 3.18
C TYR A 41 2.93 -15.88 3.19
N ARG A 42 1.95 -16.38 3.93
CA ARG A 42 1.55 -17.77 3.91
C ARG A 42 0.75 -17.99 2.64
N LEU A 43 1.40 -18.61 1.66
CA LEU A 43 0.75 -18.97 0.41
C LEU A 43 -0.51 -19.82 0.70
N GLY A 44 -1.67 -19.33 0.26
CA GLY A 44 -2.96 -19.98 0.50
C GLY A 44 -3.72 -19.52 1.75
N ASP A 45 -3.18 -18.59 2.53
CA ASP A 45 -3.94 -17.96 3.62
C ASP A 45 -4.79 -16.79 3.09
N ALA A 46 -6.08 -16.78 3.43
CA ALA A 46 -7.04 -15.80 2.93
C ALA A 46 -6.79 -14.37 3.45
N ASN A 47 -6.23 -14.22 4.65
CA ASN A 47 -5.91 -12.92 5.23
C ASN A 47 -4.69 -12.32 4.53
N ASP A 48 -3.67 -13.14 4.29
CA ASP A 48 -2.47 -12.76 3.55
C ASP A 48 -2.80 -12.40 2.09
N TRP A 49 -3.71 -13.14 1.47
CA TRP A 49 -4.25 -12.80 0.15
C TRP A 49 -4.93 -11.43 0.13
N ALA A 50 -5.80 -11.16 1.10
CA ALA A 50 -6.52 -9.90 1.17
C ALA A 50 -5.60 -8.69 1.40
N ILE A 51 -4.55 -8.85 2.20
CA ILE A 51 -3.51 -7.82 2.39
C ILE A 51 -2.67 -7.62 1.13
N ALA A 52 -2.40 -8.69 0.38
CA ALA A 52 -1.57 -8.63 -0.82
C ALA A 52 -2.15 -7.68 -1.88
N LEU A 53 -3.47 -7.43 -1.89
CA LEU A 53 -4.10 -6.41 -2.75
C LEU A 53 -3.46 -5.02 -2.61
N ALA A 54 -3.03 -4.66 -1.39
CA ALA A 54 -2.43 -3.37 -1.06
C ALA A 54 -0.92 -3.31 -1.34
N ARG A 55 -0.27 -4.41 -1.73
CA ARG A 55 1.20 -4.53 -1.74
C ARG A 55 1.91 -3.38 -2.47
N PRO A 56 1.52 -2.97 -3.70
CA PRO A 56 2.20 -1.89 -4.41
C PRO A 56 2.15 -0.55 -3.66
N MET A 57 1.06 -0.27 -2.94
CA MET A 57 0.93 0.92 -2.12
C MET A 57 1.74 0.76 -0.81
N ALA A 58 1.61 -0.38 -0.14
CA ALA A 58 2.22 -0.64 1.16
C ALA A 58 3.76 -0.55 1.13
N VAL A 59 4.42 -1.13 0.12
CA VAL A 59 5.89 -1.11 0.02
C VAL A 59 6.47 0.29 -0.18
N HIS A 60 5.65 1.23 -0.64
CA HIS A 60 6.07 2.60 -0.83
C HIS A 60 5.90 3.44 0.44
N SER A 61 4.73 3.35 1.08
CA SER A 61 4.42 4.18 2.25
C SER A 61 5.00 3.63 3.55
N ILE A 62 5.31 2.33 3.62
CA ILE A 62 5.76 1.64 4.82
C ILE A 62 6.99 0.81 4.47
N SER A 63 8.10 1.01 5.20
CA SER A 63 9.30 0.20 5.02
C SER A 63 8.98 -1.28 5.30
N GLY A 64 9.16 -2.16 4.31
CA GLY A 64 8.78 -3.57 4.39
C GLY A 64 7.32 -3.88 3.98
N GLY A 65 6.45 -2.87 3.84
CA GLY A 65 5.01 -3.07 3.57
C GLY A 65 4.27 -3.77 4.72
N PHE A 66 3.26 -4.58 4.40
CA PHE A 66 2.43 -5.30 5.39
C PHE A 66 2.82 -6.77 5.58
N ASP A 67 4.10 -7.10 5.39
CA ASP A 67 4.54 -8.49 5.41
C ASP A 67 4.21 -9.18 6.74
N ALA A 68 3.60 -10.37 6.64
CA ALA A 68 2.98 -11.07 7.75
C ALA A 68 4.01 -11.41 8.85
N GLY A 69 4.03 -10.63 9.92
CA GLY A 69 4.92 -10.87 11.06
C GLY A 69 6.23 -10.06 11.07
N GLU A 70 6.33 -8.94 10.36
CA GLU A 70 7.31 -7.88 10.68
C GLU A 70 6.67 -6.64 11.31
N VAL A 71 5.38 -6.37 11.05
CA VAL A 71 4.68 -5.21 11.61
C VAL A 71 3.57 -5.68 12.57
N GLU A 72 3.91 -5.80 13.85
CA GLU A 72 2.93 -6.02 14.92
C GLU A 72 2.27 -4.70 15.33
N THR A 73 3.01 -3.59 15.27
CA THR A 73 2.52 -2.24 15.62
C THR A 73 3.26 -1.18 14.80
N PHE A 74 2.58 -0.09 14.42
CA PHE A 74 3.24 1.09 13.89
C PHE A 74 3.96 1.89 14.99
N THR A 75 5.15 2.41 14.68
CA THR A 75 5.80 3.43 15.51
C THR A 75 4.95 4.70 15.54
N ASP A 76 5.07 5.52 16.58
CA ASP A 76 4.29 6.76 16.67
C ASP A 76 4.61 7.75 15.53
N GLU A 77 5.86 7.74 15.05
CA GLU A 77 6.26 8.48 13.84
C GLU A 77 5.49 8.01 12.61
N LEU A 78 5.45 6.69 12.37
CA LEU A 78 4.73 6.13 11.22
C LEU A 78 3.22 6.37 11.34
N LYS A 79 2.64 6.23 12.55
CA LYS A 79 1.25 6.59 12.81
C LYS A 79 0.96 8.05 12.43
N GLY A 80 1.82 8.97 12.86
CA GLY A 80 1.72 10.39 12.51
C GLY A 80 1.78 10.62 10.99
N HIS A 81 2.66 9.91 10.30
CA HIS A 81 2.83 10.01 8.84
C HIS A 81 1.59 9.54 8.06
N VAL A 82 1.01 8.39 8.43
CA VAL A 82 -0.10 7.80 7.66
C VAL A 82 -1.47 8.34 8.07
N ARG A 83 -1.62 8.85 9.29
CA ARG A 83 -2.93 9.21 9.88
C ARG A 83 -3.76 10.10 8.97
N LEU A 84 -3.24 11.27 8.58
CA LEU A 84 -4.00 12.24 7.79
C LEU A 84 -4.47 11.64 6.47
N SER A 85 -3.58 10.96 5.76
CA SER A 85 -3.89 10.37 4.47
C SER A 85 -4.90 9.22 4.58
N VAL A 86 -4.83 8.39 5.63
CA VAL A 86 -5.82 7.32 5.87
C VAL A 86 -7.18 7.91 6.23
N LEU A 87 -7.25 9.00 7.00
CA LEU A 87 -8.52 9.71 7.27
C LEU A 87 -9.16 10.21 5.98
N LEU A 88 -8.40 10.93 5.15
CA LEU A 88 -8.89 11.46 3.88
C LEU A 88 -9.38 10.34 2.96
N GLN A 89 -8.65 9.22 2.89
CA GLN A 89 -9.03 8.06 2.09
C GLN A 89 -10.29 7.35 2.59
N LEU A 90 -10.51 7.32 3.90
CA LEU A 90 -11.74 6.78 4.51
C LEU A 90 -12.90 7.80 4.50
N GLY A 91 -12.71 8.98 3.91
CA GLY A 91 -13.71 10.04 3.87
C GLY A 91 -14.02 10.64 5.24
N LEU A 92 -13.07 10.58 6.17
CA LEU A 92 -13.21 11.14 7.52
C LEU A 92 -12.57 12.53 7.64
N PRO A 93 -13.18 13.46 8.39
CA PRO A 93 -12.60 14.78 8.61
C PRO A 93 -11.23 14.72 9.31
N SER A 94 -10.28 15.52 8.83
CA SER A 94 -8.89 15.54 9.33
C SER A 94 -8.72 16.08 10.76
N HIS A 95 -9.72 16.81 11.27
CA HIS A 95 -9.67 17.43 12.60
C HIS A 95 -10.12 16.51 13.74
N LEU A 96 -10.66 15.33 13.43
CA LEU A 96 -11.10 14.38 14.44
C LEU A 96 -9.90 13.85 15.25
N ASN A 97 -10.10 13.60 16.54
CA ASN A 97 -9.17 12.82 17.36
C ASN A 97 -9.40 11.31 17.21
N ASP A 98 -8.49 10.46 17.71
CA ASP A 98 -8.58 9.00 17.52
C ASP A 98 -9.87 8.37 18.08
N ASP A 99 -10.40 8.89 19.20
CA ASP A 99 -11.65 8.38 19.77
C ASP A 99 -12.88 8.75 18.94
N GLN A 100 -12.90 9.96 18.38
CA GLN A 100 -13.92 10.39 17.42
C GLN A 100 -13.84 9.55 16.15
N VAL A 101 -12.63 9.36 15.62
CA VAL A 101 -12.38 8.52 14.44
C VAL A 101 -12.87 7.11 14.65
N ARG A 102 -12.57 6.48 15.80
CA ARG A 102 -13.05 5.12 16.12
C ARG A 102 -14.57 5.02 16.06
N ARG A 103 -15.28 5.96 16.68
CA ARG A 103 -16.76 5.98 16.69
C ARG A 103 -17.34 6.21 15.31
N GLU A 104 -16.85 7.22 14.58
CA GLU A 104 -17.36 7.58 13.27
C GLU A 104 -17.06 6.49 12.23
N LEU A 105 -15.85 5.94 12.25
CA LEU A 105 -15.44 4.87 11.35
C LEU A 105 -16.29 3.63 11.55
N GLN A 106 -16.54 3.20 12.79
CA GLN A 106 -17.43 2.06 13.05
C GLN A 106 -18.84 2.27 12.47
N GLN A 107 -19.41 3.46 12.63
CA GLN A 107 -20.72 3.79 12.06
C GLN A 107 -20.69 3.83 10.52
N HIS A 108 -19.63 4.39 9.94
CA HIS A 108 -19.43 4.44 8.50
C HIS A 108 -19.35 3.03 7.92
N LEU A 109 -18.48 2.18 8.48
CA LEU A 109 -18.26 0.81 8.02
C LEU A 109 -19.53 -0.03 8.15
N ALA A 110 -20.28 0.10 9.23
CA ALA A 110 -21.55 -0.61 9.41
C ALA A 110 -22.58 -0.30 8.30
N ARG A 111 -22.58 0.93 7.78
CA ARG A 111 -23.59 1.39 6.81
C ARG A 111 -23.14 1.31 5.36
N ARG A 112 -21.85 1.50 5.09
CA ARG A 112 -21.35 1.81 3.74
C ARG A 112 -20.05 1.10 3.38
N TRP A 113 -19.68 0.02 4.06
CA TRP A 113 -18.44 -0.72 3.75
C TRP A 113 -18.30 -1.11 2.27
N TYR A 114 -19.42 -1.44 1.60
CA TYR A 114 -19.44 -1.89 0.21
C TYR A 114 -19.10 -0.78 -0.80
N CYS A 115 -19.27 0.49 -0.41
CA CYS A 115 -18.99 1.66 -1.24
C CYS A 115 -17.62 2.29 -0.99
N LEU A 116 -16.82 1.78 -0.04
CA LEU A 116 -15.54 2.40 0.31
C LEU A 116 -14.68 2.64 -0.93
N ASP A 117 -14.25 3.89 -1.10
CA ASP A 117 -13.41 4.42 -2.17
C ASP A 117 -14.02 4.39 -3.60
N ILE A 118 -15.07 3.60 -3.82
CA ILE A 118 -15.84 3.58 -5.08
C ILE A 118 -16.71 4.84 -5.21
N ASN A 119 -17.22 5.36 -4.08
CA ASN A 119 -18.09 6.54 -4.07
C ASN A 119 -17.42 7.82 -4.61
N GLU A 120 -16.09 7.79 -4.76
CA GLU A 120 -15.29 8.88 -5.31
C GLU A 120 -15.12 8.79 -6.84
N LEU A 121 -15.48 7.66 -7.45
CA LEU A 121 -15.48 7.49 -8.91
C LEU A 121 -16.54 8.39 -9.55
N ARG A 122 -16.19 9.00 -10.68
CA ARG A 122 -17.05 9.85 -11.51
C ARG A 122 -17.55 9.04 -12.70
N ALA A 123 -18.64 9.53 -13.32
CA ALA A 123 -19.23 8.89 -14.50
C ALA A 123 -18.28 8.78 -15.71
N THR A 124 -17.22 9.59 -15.75
CA THR A 124 -16.20 9.59 -16.80
C THR A 124 -15.04 8.63 -16.53
N ASP A 125 -14.97 8.02 -15.34
CA ASP A 125 -13.96 7.03 -15.01
C ASP A 125 -14.28 5.68 -15.68
N ASP A 126 -13.23 4.95 -16.06
CA ASP A 126 -13.37 3.52 -16.29
C ASP A 126 -13.65 2.85 -14.94
N TRP A 127 -14.84 2.28 -14.82
CA TRP A 127 -15.34 1.71 -13.57
C TRP A 127 -14.52 0.50 -13.13
N ARG A 128 -13.98 -0.28 -14.08
CA ARG A 128 -13.25 -1.51 -13.80
C ARG A 128 -11.85 -1.20 -13.30
N ASP A 129 -11.14 -0.31 -13.98
CA ASP A 129 -9.84 0.15 -13.55
C ASP A 129 -9.95 0.93 -12.22
N GLY A 130 -11.01 1.72 -12.06
CA GLY A 130 -11.34 2.41 -10.81
C GLY A 130 -11.59 1.44 -9.66
N MET A 131 -12.33 0.35 -9.91
CA MET A 131 -12.57 -0.72 -8.94
C MET A 131 -11.28 -1.36 -8.45
N ALA A 132 -10.33 -1.64 -9.35
CA ALA A 132 -9.04 -2.25 -8.98
C ALA A 132 -8.27 -1.34 -8.01
N PHE A 133 -8.20 -0.04 -8.33
CA PHE A 133 -7.50 0.93 -7.50
C PHE A 133 -8.21 1.17 -6.17
N ALA A 134 -9.55 1.22 -6.16
CA ALA A 134 -10.33 1.28 -4.93
C ALA A 134 -10.09 0.06 -4.04
N CYS A 135 -10.04 -1.15 -4.60
CA CYS A 135 -9.74 -2.36 -3.82
C CYS A 135 -8.35 -2.30 -3.17
N MET A 136 -7.34 -1.81 -3.90
CA MET A 136 -5.98 -1.61 -3.38
C MET A 136 -5.96 -0.63 -2.20
N ARG A 137 -6.63 0.51 -2.37
CA ARG A 137 -6.71 1.58 -1.37
C ARG A 137 -7.50 1.16 -0.14
N VAL A 138 -8.62 0.48 -0.30
CA VAL A 138 -9.40 -0.08 0.82
C VAL A 138 -8.56 -1.07 1.62
N ALA A 139 -7.86 -1.99 0.95
CA ALA A 139 -7.00 -2.96 1.63
C ALA A 139 -5.90 -2.26 2.45
N PHE A 140 -5.27 -1.23 1.87
CA PHE A 140 -4.26 -0.43 2.57
C PHE A 140 -4.84 0.31 3.78
N SER A 141 -5.94 1.03 3.60
CA SER A 141 -6.54 1.87 4.64
C SER A 141 -7.08 1.06 5.81
N LEU A 142 -7.72 -0.08 5.56
CA LEU A 142 -8.21 -0.95 6.63
C LEU A 142 -7.06 -1.49 7.47
N ARG A 143 -5.95 -1.87 6.82
CA ARG A 143 -4.76 -2.35 7.52
C ARG A 143 -4.13 -1.25 8.37
N CYS A 144 -4.02 -0.03 7.85
CA CYS A 144 -3.57 1.13 8.63
C CYS A 144 -4.53 1.47 9.77
N ALA A 145 -5.85 1.41 9.56
CA ALA A 145 -6.85 1.72 10.58
C ALA A 145 -6.76 0.77 11.79
N LEU A 146 -6.42 -0.52 11.58
CA LEU A 146 -6.10 -1.43 12.67
C LEU A 146 -4.88 -0.95 13.45
N PHE A 147 -3.76 -0.67 12.78
CA PHE A 147 -2.52 -0.25 13.45
C PHE A 147 -2.61 1.13 14.13
N LEU A 148 -3.56 1.97 13.71
CA LEU A 148 -3.90 3.24 14.35
C LEU A 148 -4.90 3.07 15.51
N GLY A 149 -5.42 1.85 15.75
CA GLY A 149 -6.35 1.54 16.83
C GLY A 149 -7.77 2.10 16.61
N TRP A 150 -8.17 2.30 15.35
CA TRP A 150 -9.50 2.81 14.98
C TRP A 150 -10.53 1.72 14.73
N ILE A 151 -10.09 0.50 14.42
CA ILE A 151 -10.92 -0.68 14.29
C ILE A 151 -10.27 -1.86 14.99
N ASP A 152 -11.07 -2.84 15.40
CA ASP A 152 -10.58 -4.12 15.91
C ASP A 152 -10.21 -5.08 14.78
N GLU A 153 -9.48 -6.14 15.15
CA GLU A 153 -8.97 -7.14 14.22
C GLU A 153 -10.10 -7.90 13.49
N ALA A 154 -11.17 -8.26 14.20
CA ALA A 154 -12.30 -8.97 13.63
C ALA A 154 -12.99 -8.16 12.52
N THR A 155 -13.20 -6.87 12.77
CA THR A 155 -13.74 -5.90 11.82
C THR A 155 -12.82 -5.76 10.62
N GLN A 156 -11.51 -5.60 10.84
CA GLN A 156 -10.53 -5.51 9.75
C GLN A 156 -10.58 -6.74 8.84
N TRP A 157 -10.47 -7.96 9.40
CA TRP A 157 -10.44 -9.17 8.59
C TRP A 157 -11.72 -9.42 7.83
N ARG A 158 -12.88 -9.17 8.46
CA ARG A 158 -14.17 -9.26 7.77
C ARG A 158 -14.21 -8.37 6.53
N LEU A 159 -13.83 -7.09 6.69
CA LEU A 159 -13.87 -6.12 5.62
C LEU A 159 -12.81 -6.36 4.54
N LEU A 160 -11.60 -6.76 4.94
CA LEU A 160 -10.55 -7.15 4.00
C LEU A 160 -10.97 -8.34 3.13
N ARG A 161 -11.60 -9.37 3.72
CA ARG A 161 -12.11 -10.51 2.95
C ARG A 161 -13.25 -10.14 2.00
N LEU A 162 -14.17 -9.27 2.42
CA LEU A 162 -15.22 -8.77 1.54
C LEU A 162 -14.65 -7.96 0.37
N ASN A 163 -13.65 -7.11 0.62
CA ASN A 163 -12.93 -6.40 -0.42
C ASN A 163 -12.15 -7.36 -1.35
N ALA A 164 -11.59 -8.43 -0.79
CA ALA A 164 -10.88 -9.45 -1.53
C ALA A 164 -11.79 -10.27 -2.46
N LEU A 165 -12.98 -10.66 -2.00
CA LEU A 165 -14.00 -11.29 -2.83
C LEU A 165 -14.40 -10.39 -4.00
N ARG A 166 -14.67 -9.10 -3.73
CA ARG A 166 -14.97 -8.11 -4.76
C ARG A 166 -13.86 -8.04 -5.81
N ALA A 167 -12.59 -8.08 -5.42
CA ALA A 167 -11.48 -8.12 -6.36
C ALA A 167 -11.49 -9.44 -7.18
N GLN A 168 -11.62 -10.61 -6.55
CA GLN A 168 -11.65 -11.90 -7.25
C GLN A 168 -12.82 -12.05 -8.25
N GLU A 169 -13.93 -11.36 -8.00
CA GLU A 169 -15.11 -11.35 -8.86
C GLU A 169 -14.94 -10.41 -10.08
N CYS A 170 -14.22 -9.30 -9.92
CA CYS A 170 -14.03 -8.31 -10.98
C CYS A 170 -12.81 -8.57 -11.90
N PHE A 171 -11.84 -9.35 -11.43
CA PHE A 171 -10.57 -9.59 -12.15
C PHE A 171 -10.22 -11.08 -12.23
N ASP A 172 -9.42 -11.43 -13.24
CA ASP A 172 -9.13 -12.83 -13.59
C ASP A 172 -7.77 -13.32 -13.09
N SER A 173 -6.86 -12.40 -12.76
CA SER A 173 -5.52 -12.72 -12.26
C SER A 173 -4.89 -11.53 -11.53
N TRP A 174 -3.77 -11.79 -10.83
CA TRP A 174 -2.93 -10.71 -10.29
C TRP A 174 -2.40 -9.76 -11.38
N HIS A 175 -2.11 -10.28 -12.58
CA HIS A 175 -1.65 -9.46 -13.70
C HIS A 175 -2.74 -8.48 -14.13
N ASP A 176 -3.95 -9.01 -14.34
CA ASP A 176 -5.12 -8.23 -14.75
C ASP A 176 -5.51 -7.20 -13.68
N TYR A 177 -5.62 -7.61 -12.41
CA TYR A 177 -5.87 -6.71 -11.28
C TYR A 177 -4.80 -5.61 -11.17
N GLY A 178 -3.51 -5.96 -11.24
CA GLY A 178 -2.42 -5.01 -11.13
C GLY A 178 -2.41 -4.00 -12.28
N CYS A 179 -2.61 -4.46 -13.51
CA CYS A 179 -2.70 -3.60 -14.68
C CYS A 179 -3.89 -2.65 -14.59
N ALA A 180 -5.05 -3.15 -14.18
CA ALA A 180 -6.24 -2.34 -13.95
C ALA A 180 -6.02 -1.31 -12.84
N ALA A 181 -5.38 -1.68 -11.74
CA ALA A 181 -5.08 -0.75 -10.64
C ALA A 181 -4.10 0.36 -11.08
N ALA A 182 -3.11 0.03 -11.90
CA ALA A 182 -2.19 1.02 -12.48
C ALA A 182 -2.95 2.05 -13.34
N ARG A 183 -3.90 1.60 -14.18
CA ARG A 183 -4.77 2.49 -14.96
C ARG A 183 -5.73 3.29 -14.09
N GLY A 184 -6.33 2.63 -13.09
CA GLY A 184 -7.24 3.22 -12.11
C GLY A 184 -6.59 4.37 -11.34
N ARG A 185 -5.33 4.21 -10.95
CA ARG A 185 -4.55 5.29 -10.35
C ARG A 185 -4.31 6.45 -11.32
N ARG A 186 -3.99 6.16 -12.59
CA ARG A 186 -3.76 7.22 -13.60
C ARG A 186 -5.01 8.07 -13.80
N GLN A 187 -6.20 7.48 -13.92
CA GLN A 187 -7.44 8.26 -14.02
C GLN A 187 -7.75 9.02 -12.72
N TRP A 188 -7.46 8.43 -11.56
CA TRP A 188 -7.63 9.09 -10.26
C TRP A 188 -6.86 10.41 -10.20
N ILE A 189 -5.56 10.35 -10.53
CA ILE A 189 -4.68 11.52 -10.58
C ILE A 189 -5.06 12.49 -11.71
N ALA A 190 -5.44 11.99 -12.89
CA ALA A 190 -5.85 12.83 -14.03
C ALA A 190 -7.06 13.72 -13.69
N GLN A 191 -7.88 13.31 -12.72
CA GLN A 191 -9.01 14.08 -12.22
C GLN A 191 -8.70 14.90 -10.96
N SER A 192 -7.41 15.11 -10.69
CA SER A 192 -6.87 15.89 -9.58
C SER A 192 -7.27 15.38 -8.19
N ARG A 193 -7.59 14.09 -8.07
CA ARG A 193 -7.83 13.47 -6.77
C ARG A 193 -6.49 13.11 -6.11
N THR A 194 -6.42 13.28 -4.80
CA THR A 194 -5.20 13.09 -4.02
C THR A 194 -4.90 11.59 -3.81
N ASP A 195 -3.64 11.21 -3.97
CA ASP A 195 -3.10 9.89 -3.59
C ASP A 195 -1.69 10.10 -2.98
N ASN A 196 -1.66 10.49 -1.71
CA ASN A 196 -0.42 10.87 -1.01
C ASN A 196 0.36 9.66 -0.47
N LEU A 197 -0.25 8.47 -0.45
CA LEU A 197 0.39 7.26 0.08
C LEU A 197 0.74 6.27 -1.03
N GLY A 198 0.04 6.30 -2.17
CA GLY A 198 0.39 5.47 -3.31
C GLY A 198 1.58 6.00 -4.10
N THR A 199 2.40 5.08 -4.59
CA THR A 199 3.38 5.38 -5.64
C THR A 199 2.85 5.00 -7.00
N ALA A 200 3.26 5.77 -8.02
CA ALA A 200 2.97 5.42 -9.40
C ALA A 200 3.65 4.10 -9.76
N PHE A 201 2.88 3.19 -10.35
CA PHE A 201 3.42 2.01 -11.00
C PHE A 201 2.72 1.79 -12.34
N THR A 202 3.38 1.05 -13.23
CA THR A 202 2.92 0.80 -14.60
C THR A 202 2.56 -0.67 -14.83
N GLU A 203 1.80 -0.94 -15.88
CA GLU A 203 1.51 -2.31 -16.34
C GLU A 203 2.79 -3.10 -16.67
N GLN A 204 3.83 -2.41 -17.15
CA GLN A 204 5.14 -3.02 -17.38
C GLN A 204 5.79 -3.46 -16.07
N GLN A 205 5.73 -2.63 -15.02
CA GLN A 205 6.22 -3.03 -13.69
C GLN A 205 5.42 -4.19 -13.12
N VAL A 206 4.10 -4.23 -13.30
CA VAL A 206 3.26 -5.38 -12.91
C VAL A 206 3.71 -6.65 -13.63
N THR A 207 3.97 -6.56 -14.92
CA THR A 207 4.47 -7.69 -15.72
C THR A 207 5.81 -8.18 -15.17
N GLN A 208 6.75 -7.26 -14.90
CA GLN A 208 8.05 -7.58 -14.33
C GLN A 208 7.95 -8.21 -12.94
N TRP A 209 7.06 -7.72 -12.07
CA TRP A 209 6.82 -8.27 -10.75
C TRP A 209 6.42 -9.75 -10.79
N LEU A 210 5.64 -10.14 -11.80
CA LEU A 210 5.11 -11.49 -11.98
C LEU A 210 6.05 -12.41 -12.76
N SER A 211 6.86 -11.88 -13.68
CA SER A 211 7.79 -12.68 -14.52
C SER A 211 9.17 -12.88 -13.90
N GLU A 212 9.73 -11.82 -13.31
CA GLU A 212 11.15 -11.72 -12.93
C GLU A 212 11.32 -11.31 -11.46
N GLY A 213 10.25 -10.80 -10.85
CA GLY A 213 10.27 -10.23 -9.52
C GLY A 213 10.09 -11.23 -8.39
N VAL A 214 10.42 -10.71 -7.21
CA VAL A 214 10.21 -11.30 -5.88
C VAL A 214 8.80 -10.97 -5.35
N HIS A 215 7.91 -10.46 -6.20
CA HIS A 215 6.64 -9.93 -5.75
C HIS A 215 5.73 -11.07 -5.24
N PRO A 216 5.05 -10.92 -4.09
CA PRO A 216 4.24 -12.00 -3.49
C PRO A 216 3.13 -12.50 -4.43
N TRP A 217 2.59 -11.63 -5.28
CA TRP A 217 1.60 -11.99 -6.30
C TRP A 217 2.07 -13.10 -7.25
N ARG A 218 3.37 -13.28 -7.45
CA ARG A 218 3.90 -14.35 -8.31
C ARG A 218 3.64 -15.74 -7.73
N GLY A 219 3.82 -15.90 -6.43
CA GLY A 219 3.67 -17.19 -5.74
C GLY A 219 2.25 -17.46 -5.24
N MET A 220 1.41 -16.45 -5.21
CA MET A 220 0.08 -16.52 -4.65
C MET A 220 -0.97 -16.84 -5.72
N PRO A 221 -1.78 -17.89 -5.58
CA PRO A 221 -2.85 -18.17 -6.54
C PRO A 221 -3.88 -17.03 -6.52
N TRP A 222 -4.35 -16.63 -7.71
CA TRP A 222 -5.40 -15.61 -7.79
C TRP A 222 -6.72 -16.11 -7.20
N LYS A 223 -7.19 -17.27 -7.66
CA LYS A 223 -8.40 -17.92 -7.12
C LYS A 223 -8.02 -18.71 -5.87
N LEU A 224 -8.40 -18.14 -4.73
CA LEU A 224 -8.28 -18.74 -3.40
C LEU A 224 -9.68 -18.77 -2.78
N ASP A 225 -10.01 -19.80 -2.00
CA ASP A 225 -11.26 -19.80 -1.24
C ASP A 225 -11.19 -18.78 -0.09
N LEU A 226 -11.92 -17.68 -0.24
CA LEU A 226 -11.89 -16.54 0.68
C LEU A 226 -12.97 -16.59 1.76
N GLN A 227 -13.55 -17.77 2.06
CA GLN A 227 -14.73 -17.90 2.94
C GLN A 227 -14.71 -16.88 4.10
N VAL A 228 -15.70 -15.99 4.06
CA VAL A 228 -16.00 -15.15 5.22
C VAL A 228 -16.73 -16.07 6.18
N ALA A 229 -16.07 -16.47 7.26
CA ALA A 229 -16.71 -17.29 8.28
C ALA A 229 -17.99 -16.57 8.74
N GLY A 230 -19.13 -17.13 8.36
CA GLY A 230 -20.44 -16.57 8.68
C GLY A 230 -20.82 -16.94 10.09
N ARG A 231 -20.79 -15.95 11.00
CA ARG A 231 -21.86 -15.63 11.97
C ARG A 231 -21.46 -14.42 12.81
#